data_AF-A0AAE0UZN2-F1
#
_entry.id   AF-A0AAE0UZN2-F1
#
_cell.length_a   1.000
_cell.length_b   1.000
_cell.length_c   1.000
_cell.angle_alpha   90.00
_cell.angle_beta   90.00
_cell.angle_gamma   90.00
#
_symmetry.space_group_name_H-M   'P 1'
#
loop_
_entity.id
_entity.type
_entity.pdbx_description
1 polymer ?
#
loop_
_entity_poly.entity_id
_entity_poly.type
_entity_poly.pdbx_seq_one_letter_code
_entity_poly.pdbx_strand_id
1 'polypeptide(L)'
;MSTVAFIIRKCKKFGTTRSLHIVGRPAKLSNHGRRALVREVTKNPMVALKELQCFSVARGEPSRRTNISAALHQSGLYGRVARQKPFLSKRHMTAHLEFDKRHLKDTQTMRSKILWFDAIKFELFGLNGKRHVWSHCSSPGKYHQ
;
A
#
# COMPACT_ATOMS: atom_id res chain seq x y z
N MET A 1 43.44 -21.28 -16.56
CA MET A 1 42.98 -19.90 -16.89
C MET A 1 43.26 -19.01 -15.68
N SER A 2 44.16 -18.02 -15.80
CA SER A 2 44.53 -17.15 -14.67
C SER A 2 43.57 -15.96 -14.50
N THR A 3 43.44 -15.46 -13.27
CA THR A 3 42.56 -14.32 -12.92
C THR A 3 42.89 -13.06 -13.72
N VAL A 4 44.19 -12.83 -14.00
CA VAL A 4 44.66 -11.67 -14.79
C VAL A 4 44.17 -11.74 -16.24
N ALA A 5 44.24 -12.91 -16.89
CA ALA A 5 43.77 -13.09 -18.26
C ALA A 5 42.24 -12.88 -18.37
N PHE A 6 41.49 -13.30 -17.35
CA PHE A 6 40.04 -13.07 -17.27
C PHE A 6 39.71 -11.57 -17.17
N ILE A 7 40.43 -10.83 -16.33
CA ILE A 7 40.24 -9.37 -16.16
C ILE A 7 40.57 -8.63 -17.46
N ILE A 8 41.67 -8.96 -18.15
CA ILE A 8 42.05 -8.34 -19.43
C ILE A 8 40.97 -8.60 -20.50
N ARG A 9 40.48 -9.84 -20.62
CA ARG A 9 39.42 -10.20 -21.57
C ARG A 9 38.10 -9.47 -21.27
N LYS A 10 37.75 -9.33 -20.00
CA LYS A 10 36.57 -8.57 -19.55
C LYS A 10 36.70 -7.08 -19.87
N CYS A 11 37.85 -6.48 -19.60
CA CYS A 11 38.12 -5.07 -19.91
C CYS A 11 38.05 -4.82 -21.42
N LYS A 12 38.60 -5.72 -22.26
CA LYS A 12 38.48 -5.63 -23.72
C LYS A 12 37.03 -5.72 -24.21
N LYS A 13 36.16 -6.51 -23.55
CA LYS A 13 34.77 -6.71 -23.97
C LYS A 13 33.81 -5.61 -23.49
N PHE A 14 33.94 -5.16 -22.24
CA PHE A 14 32.98 -4.27 -21.58
C PHE A 14 33.55 -2.91 -21.20
N GLY A 15 34.82 -2.63 -21.50
CA GLY A 15 35.50 -1.37 -21.18
C GLY A 15 35.64 -1.09 -19.68
N THR A 16 35.33 -2.06 -18.81
CA THR A 16 35.22 -1.83 -17.36
C THR A 16 35.88 -2.94 -16.54
N THR A 17 36.68 -2.51 -15.56
CA THR A 17 37.32 -3.40 -14.57
C THR A 17 36.38 -3.73 -13.40
N ARG A 18 35.39 -2.88 -13.12
CA ARG A 18 34.40 -3.04 -12.03
C ARG A 18 33.61 -4.34 -12.19
N SER A 19 33.27 -5.02 -11.10
CA SER A 19 32.39 -6.19 -11.12
C SER A 19 31.05 -5.80 -11.78
N LEU A 20 30.60 -6.62 -12.73
CA LEU A 20 29.30 -6.41 -13.37
C LEU A 20 28.23 -6.97 -12.42
N HIS A 21 27.06 -6.34 -12.44
CA HIS A 21 25.92 -6.85 -11.70
C HIS A 21 25.53 -8.22 -12.26
N ILE A 22 25.53 -9.25 -11.39
CA ILE A 22 25.10 -10.60 -11.75
C ILE A 22 23.57 -10.60 -11.79
N VAL A 23 22.97 -11.04 -12.89
CA VAL A 23 21.52 -11.23 -12.96
C VAL A 23 21.15 -12.32 -11.96
N GLY A 24 20.32 -11.97 -10.97
CA GLY A 24 19.85 -12.91 -9.96
C GLY A 24 18.87 -13.93 -10.52
N ARG A 25 18.34 -14.77 -9.63
CA ARG A 25 17.33 -15.77 -9.98
C ARG A 25 16.09 -15.09 -10.60
N PRO A 26 15.55 -15.59 -11.73
CA PRO A 26 14.33 -15.06 -12.30
C PRO A 26 13.15 -15.20 -11.32
N ALA A 27 12.25 -14.22 -11.34
CA ALA A 27 11.05 -14.24 -10.53
C ALA A 27 10.14 -15.41 -10.95
N LYS A 28 9.49 -16.05 -9.96
CA LYS A 28 8.51 -17.12 -10.21
C LYS A 28 7.21 -16.61 -10.82
N LEU A 29 6.94 -15.32 -10.69
CA LEU A 29 5.78 -14.65 -11.26
C LEU A 29 6.22 -13.83 -12.48
N SER A 30 5.44 -13.93 -13.54
CA SER A 30 5.58 -13.14 -14.75
C SER A 30 5.28 -11.67 -14.45
N ASN A 31 5.89 -10.79 -15.25
CA ASN A 31 5.60 -9.35 -15.17
C ASN A 31 4.11 -9.05 -15.45
N HIS A 32 3.47 -9.84 -16.30
CA HIS A 32 2.05 -9.71 -16.61
C HIS A 32 1.17 -10.13 -15.42
N GLY A 33 1.45 -11.28 -14.80
CA GLY A 33 0.78 -11.77 -13.61
C GLY A 33 0.91 -10.81 -12.43
N ARG A 34 2.11 -10.26 -12.20
CA ARG A 34 2.33 -9.23 -11.18
C ARG A 34 1.46 -7.99 -11.41
N ARG A 35 1.43 -7.44 -12.63
CA ARG A 35 0.59 -6.28 -12.95
C ARG A 35 -0.89 -6.57 -12.77
N ALA A 36 -1.33 -7.78 -13.09
CA ALA A 36 -2.72 -8.18 -12.88
C ALA A 36 -3.09 -8.24 -11.39
N LEU A 37 -2.23 -8.81 -10.56
CA LEU A 37 -2.42 -8.84 -9.10
C LEU A 37 -2.50 -7.43 -8.52
N VAL A 38 -1.61 -6.53 -8.94
CA VAL A 38 -1.65 -5.13 -8.50
C VAL A 38 -2.96 -4.47 -8.90
N ARG A 39 -3.43 -4.65 -10.14
CA ARG A 39 -4.72 -4.10 -10.61
C ARG A 39 -5.89 -4.63 -9.78
N GLU A 40 -5.89 -5.91 -9.45
CA GLU A 40 -6.94 -6.52 -8.64
C GLU A 40 -6.99 -5.93 -7.23
N VAL A 41 -5.81 -5.80 -6.60
CA VAL A 41 -5.67 -5.18 -5.28
C VAL A 41 -6.02 -3.69 -5.30
N THR A 42 -5.75 -2.97 -6.39
CA THR A 42 -6.15 -1.56 -6.51
C THR A 42 -7.66 -1.39 -6.64
N LYS A 43 -8.36 -2.32 -7.32
CA LYS A 43 -9.82 -2.30 -7.43
C LYS A 43 -10.50 -2.62 -6.10
N ASN A 44 -10.02 -3.66 -5.44
CA ASN A 44 -10.53 -4.07 -4.14
C ASN A 44 -9.34 -4.28 -3.18
N PRO A 45 -9.01 -3.26 -2.37
CA PRO A 45 -7.85 -3.33 -1.49
C PRO A 45 -8.10 -4.21 -0.25
N MET A 46 -9.32 -4.73 -0.05
CA MET A 46 -9.66 -5.67 1.02
C MET A 46 -9.49 -7.14 0.61
N VAL A 47 -9.05 -7.43 -0.62
CA VAL A 47 -8.92 -8.80 -1.12
C VAL A 47 -7.95 -9.62 -0.27
N ALA A 48 -8.40 -10.84 0.07
CA ALA A 48 -7.60 -11.79 0.82
C ALA A 48 -6.54 -12.46 -0.05
N LEU A 49 -5.41 -12.85 0.54
CA LEU A 49 -4.34 -13.53 -0.20
C LEU A 49 -4.79 -14.87 -0.81
N LYS A 50 -5.80 -15.52 -0.21
CA LYS A 50 -6.44 -16.74 -0.75
C LYS A 50 -7.19 -16.45 -2.06
N GLU A 51 -7.89 -15.32 -2.13
CA GLU A 51 -8.62 -14.91 -3.33
C GLU A 51 -7.65 -14.54 -4.46
N LEU A 52 -6.55 -13.84 -4.14
CA LEU A 52 -5.48 -13.58 -5.10
C LEU A 52 -4.83 -14.87 -5.62
N GLN A 53 -4.74 -15.89 -4.78
CA GLN A 53 -4.24 -17.20 -5.18
C GLN A 53 -5.20 -17.86 -6.18
N CYS A 54 -6.51 -17.84 -5.91
CA CYS A 54 -7.52 -18.33 -6.85
C CYS A 54 -7.48 -17.56 -8.17
N PHE A 55 -7.35 -16.23 -8.12
CA PHE A 55 -7.21 -15.38 -9.30
C PHE A 55 -5.96 -15.73 -10.13
N SER A 56 -4.84 -16.00 -9.47
CA SER A 56 -3.60 -16.44 -10.13
C SER A 56 -3.78 -17.79 -10.85
N VAL A 57 -4.47 -18.74 -10.21
CA VAL A 57 -4.78 -20.06 -10.79
C VAL A 57 -5.72 -19.92 -12.00
N ALA A 58 -6.78 -19.11 -11.88
CA ALA A 58 -7.73 -18.87 -12.97
C ALA A 58 -7.07 -18.26 -14.23
N ARG A 59 -5.94 -17.57 -14.05
CA ARG A 59 -5.14 -16.99 -15.14
C ARG A 59 -4.10 -17.95 -15.73
N GLY A 60 -4.05 -19.20 -15.28
CA GLY A 60 -3.06 -20.18 -15.72
C GLY A 60 -1.67 -19.97 -15.12
N GLU A 61 -1.53 -19.14 -14.09
CA GLU A 61 -0.25 -18.89 -13.40
C GLU A 61 -0.35 -19.29 -11.93
N PRO A 62 -0.38 -20.60 -11.60
CA PRO A 62 -0.50 -21.05 -10.23
C PRO A 62 0.72 -20.63 -9.42
N SER A 63 0.51 -19.75 -8.45
CA SER A 63 1.57 -19.21 -7.60
C SER A 63 1.28 -19.46 -6.12
N ARG A 64 2.36 -19.65 -5.33
CA ARG A 64 2.24 -19.78 -3.87
C ARG A 64 1.92 -18.42 -3.25
N ARG A 65 1.18 -18.41 -2.14
CA ARG A 65 0.84 -17.20 -1.37
C ARG A 65 2.05 -16.32 -1.04
N THR A 66 3.19 -16.93 -0.72
CA THR A 66 4.44 -16.22 -0.45
C THR A 66 4.98 -15.46 -1.66
N ASN A 67 4.87 -16.04 -2.87
CA ASN A 67 5.27 -15.37 -4.10
C ASN A 67 4.36 -14.18 -4.42
N ILE A 68 3.04 -14.33 -4.20
CA ILE A 68 2.05 -13.26 -4.40
C ILE A 68 2.35 -12.10 -3.44
N SER A 69 2.54 -12.40 -2.15
CA SER A 69 2.89 -11.40 -1.14
C SER A 69 4.19 -10.68 -1.48
N ALA A 70 5.24 -11.41 -1.87
CA ALA A 70 6.50 -10.82 -2.31
C ALA A 70 6.34 -9.91 -3.53
N ALA A 71 5.52 -10.30 -4.51
CA ALA A 71 5.25 -9.50 -5.70
C ALA A 71 4.46 -8.20 -5.39
N LEU A 72 3.57 -8.25 -4.39
CA LEU A 72 2.87 -7.06 -3.89
C LEU A 72 3.82 -6.13 -3.12
N HIS A 73 4.69 -6.67 -2.26
CA HIS A 73 5.71 -5.89 -1.56
C HIS A 73 6.70 -5.23 -2.52
N GLN A 74 7.13 -5.92 -3.59
CA GLN A 74 7.93 -5.33 -4.67
C GLN A 74 7.23 -4.18 -5.39
N SER A 75 5.90 -4.17 -5.37
CA SER A 75 5.07 -3.09 -5.92
C SER A 75 4.72 -2.04 -4.86
N GLY A 76 5.26 -2.16 -3.63
CA GLY A 76 5.07 -1.23 -2.53
C GLY A 76 3.73 -1.36 -1.79
N LEU A 77 2.98 -2.45 -1.99
CA LEU A 77 1.69 -2.71 -1.34
C LEU A 77 1.88 -3.64 -0.14
N TYR A 78 1.39 -3.22 1.03
CA TYR A 78 1.50 -3.98 2.28
C TYR A 78 0.13 -4.13 2.94
N GLY A 79 -0.09 -5.28 3.60
CA GLY A 79 -1.27 -5.49 4.43
C GLY A 79 -1.21 -4.61 5.68
N ARG A 80 -2.16 -3.70 5.84
CA ARG A 80 -2.30 -2.81 7.01
C ARG A 80 -3.69 -2.91 7.61
N VAL A 81 -3.83 -2.54 8.87
CA VAL A 81 -5.15 -2.44 9.50
C VAL A 81 -5.85 -1.19 8.97
N ALA A 82 -7.06 -1.35 8.45
CA ALA A 82 -7.91 -0.26 8.01
C ALA A 82 -8.25 0.63 9.21
N ARG A 83 -8.14 1.95 9.03
CA ARG A 83 -8.64 2.89 10.03
C ARG A 83 -10.16 2.89 9.99
N GLN A 84 -10.79 2.76 11.15
CA GLN A 84 -12.22 3.02 11.26
C GLN A 84 -12.44 4.53 11.03
N LYS A 85 -13.34 4.86 10.11
CA LYS A 85 -13.75 6.24 9.85
C LYS A 85 -15.26 6.30 9.91
N PRO A 86 -15.86 7.30 10.57
CA PRO A 86 -17.30 7.50 10.50
C PRO A 86 -17.69 7.76 9.05
N PHE A 87 -18.84 7.22 8.64
CA PHE A 87 -19.37 7.46 7.31
C PHE A 87 -19.86 8.91 7.22
N LEU A 88 -19.21 9.72 6.38
CA LEU A 88 -19.57 11.12 6.19
C LEU A 88 -20.47 11.26 4.97
N SER A 89 -21.66 11.84 5.17
CA SER A 89 -22.53 12.24 4.05
C SER A 89 -21.95 13.48 3.35
N LYS A 90 -22.38 13.74 2.10
CA LYS A 90 -22.00 14.96 1.37
C LYS A 90 -22.32 16.23 2.16
N ARG A 91 -23.49 16.26 2.82
CA ARG A 91 -23.91 17.37 3.69
C ARG A 91 -22.93 17.59 4.84
N HIS A 92 -22.51 16.51 5.52
CA HIS A 92 -21.56 16.61 6.65
C HIS A 92 -20.20 17.14 6.18
N MET A 93 -19.71 16.65 5.03
CA MET A 93 -18.45 17.12 4.47
C MET A 93 -18.48 18.62 4.14
N THR A 94 -19.55 19.10 3.52
CA THR A 94 -19.69 20.54 3.21
C THR A 94 -19.78 21.38 4.47
N ALA A 95 -20.61 20.97 5.44
CA ALA A 95 -20.78 21.70 6.70
C ALA A 95 -19.47 21.79 7.49
N HIS A 96 -18.72 20.69 7.59
CA HIS A 96 -17.41 20.67 8.25
C HIS A 96 -16.42 21.59 7.53
N LEU A 97 -16.37 21.54 6.20
CA LEU A 97 -15.46 22.36 5.41
C LEU A 97 -15.78 23.86 5.49
N GLU A 98 -17.07 24.23 5.53
CA GLU A 98 -17.48 25.61 5.77
C GLU A 98 -17.19 26.08 7.19
N PHE A 99 -17.34 25.19 8.18
CA PHE A 99 -16.99 25.47 9.56
C PHE A 99 -15.49 25.74 9.68
N ASP A 100 -14.65 24.87 9.11
CA ASP A 100 -13.20 25.02 9.10
C ASP A 100 -12.78 26.33 8.41
N LYS A 101 -13.37 26.66 7.26
CA LYS A 101 -13.09 27.91 6.55
C LYS A 101 -13.45 29.15 7.37
N ARG A 102 -14.58 29.12 8.07
CA ARG A 102 -15.04 30.22 8.93
C ARG A 102 -14.09 30.46 10.10
N HIS A 103 -13.60 29.39 10.72
CA HIS A 103 -12.81 29.43 11.95
C HIS A 103 -11.28 29.31 11.70
N LEU A 104 -10.84 29.33 10.44
CA LEU A 104 -9.42 29.21 10.05
C LEU A 104 -8.57 30.37 10.58
N LYS A 105 -9.14 31.57 10.62
CA LYS A 105 -8.46 32.81 11.05
C LYS A 105 -8.70 33.17 12.52
N ASP A 106 -9.39 32.31 13.27
CA ASP A 106 -9.71 32.61 14.65
C ASP A 106 -8.45 32.72 15.52
N THR A 107 -8.42 33.77 16.33
CA THR A 107 -7.31 34.00 17.27
C THR A 107 -7.40 33.03 18.45
N GLN A 108 -6.25 32.74 19.04
CA GLN A 108 -6.16 31.87 20.22
C GLN A 108 -7.05 32.34 21.37
N THR A 109 -7.17 33.66 21.56
CA THR A 109 -8.03 34.29 22.58
C THR A 109 -9.52 34.02 22.37
N MET A 110 -9.97 33.83 21.13
CA MET A 110 -11.35 33.45 20.84
C MET A 110 -11.58 31.97 21.15
N ARG A 111 -10.62 31.10 20.80
CA ARG A 111 -10.68 29.66 21.08
C ARG A 111 -10.69 29.34 22.57
N SER A 112 -9.96 30.12 23.38
CA SER A 112 -9.95 29.98 24.85
C SER A 112 -11.30 30.28 25.52
N LYS A 113 -12.24 30.94 24.82
CA LYS A 113 -13.59 31.21 25.34
C LYS A 113 -14.58 30.08 25.04
N ILE A 114 -14.22 29.11 24.20
CA ILE A 114 -15.11 28.03 23.78
C ILE A 114 -14.93 26.85 24.75
N LEU A 115 -16.01 26.48 25.44
CA LEU A 115 -16.09 25.25 26.20
C LEU A 115 -16.63 24.14 25.29
N TRP A 116 -15.87 23.05 25.14
CA TRP A 116 -16.30 21.87 24.40
C TRP A 116 -16.83 20.82 25.37
N PHE A 117 -17.99 20.23 25.04
CA PHE A 117 -18.53 19.07 25.74
C PHE A 117 -18.85 18.00 24.71
N ASP A 118 -18.39 16.77 24.94
CA ASP A 118 -18.84 15.60 24.20
C ASP A 118 -19.41 14.55 25.16
N ALA A 119 -20.29 13.71 24.63
CA ALA A 119 -20.80 12.55 25.35
C ALA A 119 -20.23 11.31 24.67
N ILE A 120 -19.33 10.61 25.36
CA ILE A 120 -18.77 9.35 24.89
C ILE A 120 -19.56 8.19 25.50
N LYS A 121 -20.08 7.32 24.65
CA LYS A 121 -20.69 6.06 25.06
C LYS A 121 -19.59 5.02 25.26
N PHE A 122 -19.41 4.51 26.48
CA PHE A 122 -18.52 3.37 26.74
C PHE A 122 -19.27 2.05 26.56
N GLU A 123 -18.83 1.22 25.61
CA GLU A 123 -19.36 -0.13 25.40
C GLU A 123 -18.31 -1.16 25.86
N LEU A 124 -18.68 -2.01 26.83
CA LEU A 124 -17.77 -2.95 27.50
C LEU A 124 -17.30 -4.11 26.60
N PHE A 125 -18.03 -4.41 25.52
CA PHE A 125 -17.80 -5.55 24.63
C PHE A 125 -17.93 -5.19 23.14
N GLY A 126 -17.33 -4.07 22.72
CA GLY A 126 -17.31 -3.70 21.30
C GLY A 126 -16.55 -4.74 20.45
N LEU A 127 -17.24 -5.39 19.51
CA LEU A 127 -16.63 -6.25 18.48
C LEU A 127 -15.87 -5.39 17.46
N ASN A 128 -14.76 -4.79 17.89
CA ASN A 128 -13.86 -4.02 17.05
C ASN A 128 -12.96 -4.96 16.23
N GLY A 129 -13.55 -5.61 15.23
CA GLY A 129 -12.82 -6.46 14.29
C GLY A 129 -11.81 -5.64 13.48
N LYS A 130 -10.52 -5.97 13.61
CA LYS A 130 -9.47 -5.40 12.77
C LYS A 130 -9.66 -5.91 11.33
N ARG A 131 -9.90 -5.00 10.38
CA ARG A 131 -9.94 -5.32 8.95
C ARG A 131 -8.58 -5.00 8.34
N HIS A 132 -8.07 -5.89 7.49
CA HIS A 132 -6.82 -5.67 6.76
C HIS A 132 -7.10 -5.15 5.34
N VAL A 133 -6.28 -4.19 4.92
CA VAL A 133 -6.35 -3.53 3.62
C VAL A 133 -4.93 -3.41 3.05
N TRP A 134 -4.77 -3.69 1.77
CA TRP A 134 -3.53 -3.45 1.05
C TRP A 134 -3.35 -1.97 0.77
N SER A 135 -2.22 -1.40 1.20
CA SER A 135 -1.95 0.03 1.05
C SER A 135 -0.45 0.31 0.85
N HIS A 136 -0.15 1.42 0.16
CA HIS A 136 1.21 1.92 0.01
C HIS A 136 1.71 2.54 1.31
N CYS A 137 3.03 2.45 1.56
CA CYS A 137 3.66 2.98 2.77
C CYS A 137 3.50 4.49 2.99
N SER A 138 3.12 5.26 1.96
CA SER A 138 3.03 6.72 2.00
C SER A 138 1.64 7.31 1.69
N SER A 139 0.60 6.48 1.53
CA SER A 139 -0.72 6.99 1.14
C SER A 139 -1.71 6.95 2.31
N PRO A 140 -2.00 8.10 2.98
CA PRO A 140 -3.24 8.20 3.73
C PRO A 140 -4.39 7.89 2.75
N GLY A 141 -5.16 6.84 3.06
CA GLY A 141 -6.07 6.18 2.12
C GLY A 141 -6.92 7.17 1.32
N LYS A 142 -6.58 7.34 0.04
CA LYS A 142 -7.44 8.00 -0.93
C LYS A 142 -8.27 6.92 -1.60
N TYR A 143 -9.56 6.83 -1.27
CA TYR A 143 -10.52 6.09 -2.10
C TYR A 143 -11.91 6.76 -2.10
N HIS A 144 -12.37 6.94 -3.34
CA HIS A 144 -13.69 7.28 -3.89
C HIS A 144 -14.35 8.63 -3.57
N GLN A 145 -14.36 9.49 -4.60
CA GLN A 145 -15.39 10.49 -4.90
C GLN A 145 -16.69 9.81 -5.33
#